data_AF-A0A819XJI3-F1
#
_entry.id   AF-A0A819XJI3-F1
#
_cell.length_a   1.000
_cell.length_b   1.000
_cell.length_c   1.000
_cell.angle_alpha   90.00
_cell.angle_beta   90.00
_cell.angle_gamma   90.00
#
_symmetry.space_group_name_H-M   'P 1'
#
loop_
_entity.id
_entity.type
_entity.pdbx_description
1 polymer ?
#
loop_
_entity_poly.entity_id
_entity_poly.type
_entity_poly.pdbx_seq_one_letter_code
_entity_poly.pdbx_strand_id
1 'polypeptide(L)'
;MLLNNNLTATQIEPWFIPMDILQVICTTFAVILALIFLFIIIFEKTCHTIPMLLVANSFLAEFVFGCAMLFLAVFTLHNDLKQIQFYDTWCLYQGCMSYMSVGLQNYSYLLHAIYRYISTVYPTRLYYQSFRFQMFLICSTWICG
;
A
#
# COMPACT_ATOMS: atom_id res chain seq x y z
N MET A 1 19.96 -38.89 5.30
CA MET A 1 19.38 -38.31 6.53
C MET A 1 17.94 -37.95 6.18
N LEU A 2 17.00 -38.79 6.62
CA LEU A 2 15.59 -38.72 6.25
C LEU A 2 15.00 -37.39 6.76
N LEU A 3 14.54 -36.55 5.84
CA LEU A 3 13.81 -35.32 6.14
C LEU A 3 12.45 -35.73 6.71
N ASN A 4 12.33 -35.70 8.03
CA ASN A 4 11.10 -35.99 8.73
C ASN A 4 10.12 -34.84 8.45
N ASN A 5 9.15 -35.07 7.57
CA ASN A 5 8.02 -34.19 7.31
C ASN A 5 7.11 -34.17 8.55
N ASN A 6 7.57 -33.52 9.61
CA ASN A 6 6.72 -33.11 10.73
C ASN A 6 5.88 -31.92 10.27
N LEU A 7 4.88 -32.18 9.43
CA LEU A 7 3.71 -31.31 9.30
C LEU A 7 3.03 -31.34 10.67
N THR A 8 3.41 -30.42 11.56
CA THR A 8 2.66 -30.16 12.78
C THR A 8 1.35 -29.52 12.36
N ALA A 9 0.31 -30.34 12.19
CA ALA A 9 -1.06 -29.87 12.03
C ALA A 9 -1.45 -29.10 13.28
N THR A 10 -1.36 -27.77 13.22
CA THR A 10 -1.77 -26.88 14.30
C THR A 10 -3.26 -26.59 14.15
N GLN A 11 -3.95 -26.47 15.29
CA GLN A 11 -5.34 -26.03 15.32
C GLN A 11 -5.38 -24.57 14.85
N ILE A 12 -5.79 -24.35 13.61
CA ILE A 12 -6.10 -23.02 13.10
C ILE A 12 -7.39 -22.54 13.77
N GLU A 13 -7.36 -21.33 14.33
CA GLU A 13 -8.55 -20.73 14.90
C GLU A 13 -9.57 -20.47 13.78
N PRO A 14 -10.84 -20.85 13.96
CA PRO A 14 -11.82 -20.88 12.87
C PRO A 14 -12.13 -19.49 12.27
N TRP A 15 -11.71 -18.40 12.93
CA TRP A 15 -11.91 -17.04 12.45
C TRP A 15 -10.86 -16.56 11.45
N PHE A 16 -9.71 -17.23 11.30
CA PHE A 16 -8.68 -16.80 10.34
C PHE A 16 -9.17 -16.85 8.90
N ILE A 17 -9.82 -17.94 8.49
CA ILE A 17 -10.35 -18.10 7.13
C ILE A 17 -11.38 -16.99 6.78
N PRO A 18 -12.41 -16.70 7.61
CA PRO A 18 -13.29 -15.56 7.38
C PRO A 18 -12.57 -14.21 7.30
N MET A 19 -11.53 -13.98 8.12
CA MET A 19 -10.77 -12.72 8.11
C MET A 19 -9.96 -12.56 6.83
N ASP A 20 -9.32 -13.62 6.35
CA ASP A 20 -8.57 -13.59 5.10
C ASP A 20 -9.50 -13.35 3.90
N ILE A 21 -10.68 -13.99 3.87
CA ILE A 21 -11.68 -13.75 2.84
C ILE A 21 -12.14 -12.28 2.86
N LEU A 22 -12.42 -11.73 4.05
CA LEU A 22 -12.78 -10.32 4.19
C LEU A 22 -11.66 -9.40 3.70
N GLN A 23 -10.41 -9.70 4.07
CA GLN A 23 -9.24 -8.96 3.63
C GLN A 23 -9.11 -8.96 2.12
N VAL A 24 -9.22 -10.13 1.45
CA VAL A 24 -9.20 -10.24 -0.01
C VAL A 24 -10.26 -9.34 -0.65
N ILE A 25 -11.50 -9.37 -0.15
CA ILE A 25 -12.59 -8.55 -0.70
C ILE A 25 -12.27 -7.06 -0.54
N CYS A 26 -11.88 -6.63 0.66
CA CYS A 26 -11.58 -5.23 0.96
C CYS A 26 -10.39 -4.71 0.15
N THR A 27 -9.28 -5.47 0.08
CA THR A 27 -8.07 -5.04 -0.65
C THR A 27 -8.31 -5.04 -2.16
N THR A 28 -9.10 -5.97 -2.69
CA THR A 28 -9.48 -5.97 -4.11
C THR A 28 -10.28 -4.72 -4.45
N PHE A 29 -11.25 -4.36 -3.60
CA PHE A 29 -12.03 -3.14 -3.79
C PHE A 29 -11.15 -1.87 -3.71
N ALA A 30 -10.24 -1.81 -2.75
CA ALA A 30 -9.29 -0.69 -2.61
C ALA A 30 -8.40 -0.53 -3.86
N VAL A 31 -7.84 -1.63 -4.38
CA VAL A 31 -7.01 -1.63 -5.60
C VAL A 31 -7.81 -1.13 -6.81
N ILE A 32 -9.04 -1.61 -6.99
CA ILE A 32 -9.91 -1.17 -8.09
C ILE A 32 -10.21 0.33 -8.00
N LEU A 33 -10.59 0.82 -6.81
CA LEU A 33 -10.85 2.25 -6.60
C LEU A 33 -9.60 3.09 -6.85
N ALA A 34 -8.44 2.68 -6.35
CA ALA A 34 -7.18 3.39 -6.55
C ALA A 34 -6.86 3.53 -8.06
N LEU A 35 -7.05 2.46 -8.84
CA LEU A 35 -6.88 2.49 -10.29
C LEU A 35 -7.86 3.44 -10.98
N ILE A 36 -9.15 3.41 -10.60
CA ILE A 36 -10.17 4.30 -11.15
C ILE A 36 -9.79 5.77 -10.90
N PHE A 37 -9.39 6.11 -9.67
CA PHE A 37 -9.02 7.49 -9.34
C PHE A 37 -7.73 7.93 -10.04
N LEU A 38 -6.72 7.06 -10.13
CA LEU A 38 -5.52 7.34 -10.92
C LEU A 38 -5.85 7.61 -12.39
N PHE A 39 -6.74 6.80 -12.97
CA PHE A 39 -7.21 7.00 -14.33
C PHE A 39 -7.88 8.36 -14.49
N ILE A 40 -8.82 8.71 -13.61
CA ILE A 40 -9.49 10.02 -13.63
C ILE A 40 -8.45 11.15 -13.58
N ILE A 41 -7.47 11.10 -12.67
CA ILE A 41 -6.45 12.17 -12.53
C ILE A 41 -5.59 12.31 -13.78
N ILE A 42 -5.22 11.21 -14.42
CA ILE A 42 -4.36 11.22 -15.61
C ILE A 42 -5.12 11.84 -16.80
N PHE A 43 -6.37 11.46 -17.02
CA PHE A 43 -7.13 11.85 -18.21
C PHE A 43 -7.84 13.21 -18.07
N GLU A 44 -8.26 13.58 -16.87
CA GLU A 44 -9.00 14.82 -16.64
C GLU A 44 -8.05 16.01 -16.45
N LYS A 45 -8.03 16.94 -17.41
CA LYS A 45 -7.11 18.10 -17.38
C LYS A 45 -7.39 19.04 -16.22
N THR A 46 -8.63 19.12 -15.75
CA THR A 46 -8.97 19.94 -14.56
C THR A 46 -8.31 19.41 -13.29
N CYS A 47 -7.91 18.14 -13.27
CA CYS A 47 -7.17 17.52 -12.19
C CYS A 47 -5.67 17.80 -12.22
N HIS A 48 -5.10 18.51 -13.20
CA HIS A 48 -3.64 18.74 -13.29
C HIS A 48 -3.18 19.91 -12.40
N THR A 49 -3.47 19.79 -11.10
CA THR A 49 -3.07 20.73 -10.05
C THR A 49 -2.12 20.07 -9.06
N ILE A 50 -1.41 20.89 -8.29
CA ILE A 50 -0.39 20.43 -7.33
C ILE A 50 -0.99 19.64 -6.16
N PRO A 51 -2.13 20.04 -5.56
CA PRO A 51 -2.81 19.19 -4.58
C PRO A 51 -3.20 17.83 -5.18
N MET A 52 -3.64 17.80 -6.44
CA MET A 52 -4.07 16.57 -7.08
C MET A 52 -2.89 15.66 -7.50
N LEU A 53 -1.71 16.23 -7.76
CA LEU A 53 -0.47 15.46 -7.88
C LEU A 53 -0.19 14.67 -6.60
N LEU A 54 -0.35 15.31 -5.44
CA LEU A 54 -0.16 14.62 -4.16
C LEU A 54 -1.25 13.56 -3.96
N VAL A 55 -2.50 13.84 -4.34
CA VAL A 55 -3.60 12.86 -4.30
C VAL A 55 -3.28 11.65 -5.19
N ALA A 56 -2.76 11.88 -6.41
CA ALA A 56 -2.30 10.80 -7.29
C ALA A 56 -1.19 9.97 -6.65
N ASN A 57 -0.22 10.61 -5.96
CA ASN A 57 0.81 9.90 -5.22
C ASN A 57 0.21 9.00 -4.12
N SER A 58 -0.82 9.46 -3.41
CA SER A 58 -1.51 8.65 -2.39
C SER A 58 -2.24 7.47 -3.00
N PHE A 59 -2.92 7.65 -4.13
CA PHE A 59 -3.56 6.53 -4.84
C PHE A 59 -2.55 5.56 -5.45
N LEU A 60 -1.39 6.04 -5.90
CA LEU A 60 -0.31 5.18 -6.38
C LEU A 60 0.29 4.35 -5.24
N ALA A 61 0.51 4.96 -4.07
CA ALA A 61 0.96 4.26 -2.88
C ALA A 61 -0.09 3.25 -2.39
N GLU A 62 -1.39 3.62 -2.39
CA GLU A 62 -2.51 2.73 -2.08
C GLU A 62 -2.56 1.54 -3.03
N PHE A 63 -2.34 1.76 -4.33
CA PHE A 63 -2.32 0.69 -5.31
C PHE A 63 -1.18 -0.31 -5.02
N VAL A 64 0.03 0.17 -4.73
CA VAL A 64 1.17 -0.69 -4.39
C VAL A 64 0.92 -1.45 -3.08
N PHE A 65 0.42 -0.76 -2.04
CA PHE A 65 0.06 -1.37 -0.76
C PHE A 65 -1.06 -2.41 -0.92
N GLY A 66 -2.14 -2.07 -1.61
CA GLY A 66 -3.27 -2.95 -1.87
C GLY A 66 -2.86 -4.20 -2.64
N CYS A 67 -1.97 -4.09 -3.63
CA CYS A 67 -1.40 -5.24 -4.33
C CYS A 67 -0.57 -6.14 -3.41
N ALA A 68 0.28 -5.57 -2.55
CA ALA A 68 1.07 -6.33 -1.58
C ALA A 68 0.17 -7.06 -0.57
N MET A 69 -0.84 -6.38 -0.04
CA MET A 69 -1.80 -6.95 0.91
C MET A 69 -2.72 -7.99 0.27
N LEU A 70 -3.12 -7.82 -0.99
CA LEU A 70 -3.89 -8.81 -1.72
C LEU A 70 -3.08 -10.10 -1.92
N PHE A 71 -1.80 -9.96 -2.29
CA PHE A 71 -0.91 -11.11 -2.43
C PHE A 71 -0.73 -11.85 -1.09
N LEU A 72 -0.53 -11.11 0.00
CA LEU A 72 -0.46 -11.67 1.35
C LEU A 72 -1.76 -12.38 1.76
N ALA A 73 -2.92 -11.77 1.50
CA ALA A 73 -4.24 -12.32 1.85
C ALA A 73 -4.54 -13.61 1.06
N VAL A 74 -4.17 -13.66 -0.23
CA VAL A 74 -4.32 -14.88 -1.03
C VAL A 74 -3.37 -15.98 -0.55
N PHE A 75 -2.14 -15.63 -0.19
CA PHE A 75 -1.14 -16.58 0.31
C PHE A 75 -1.55 -17.18 1.66
N THR A 76 -1.99 -16.35 2.61
CA THR A 76 -2.48 -16.77 3.93
C THR A 76 -3.71 -17.64 3.79
N LEU A 77 -4.72 -17.20 3.03
CA LEU A 77 -5.93 -17.99 2.76
C LEU A 77 -5.60 -19.36 2.15
N HIS A 78 -4.67 -19.41 1.20
CA HIS A 78 -4.27 -20.66 0.57
C HIS A 78 -3.65 -21.65 1.55
N ASN A 79 -2.82 -21.17 2.47
CA ASN A 79 -2.16 -21.99 3.47
C ASN A 79 -3.12 -22.41 4.58
N ASP A 80 -4.02 -21.52 5.00
CA ASP A 80 -5.03 -21.79 6.02
C ASP A 80 -6.06 -22.82 5.56
N LEU A 81 -6.49 -22.74 4.29
CA LEU A 81 -7.36 -23.77 3.69
C LEU A 81 -6.70 -25.15 3.61
N LYS A 82 -5.37 -25.20 3.46
CA LYS A 82 -4.61 -26.45 3.41
C LYS A 82 -4.10 -26.92 4.78
N GLN A 83 -4.26 -26.09 5.82
CA GLN A 83 -3.70 -26.31 7.16
C GLN A 83 -2.18 -26.56 7.15
N ILE A 84 -1.45 -25.87 6.26
CA ILE A 84 -0.01 -26.04 6.10
C ILE A 84 0.69 -24.83 6.72
N GLN A 85 1.48 -25.04 7.77
CA GLN A 85 2.47 -24.06 8.21
C GLN A 85 3.78 -24.30 7.46
N PHE A 86 4.15 -23.36 6.60
CA PHE A 86 5.44 -23.37 5.90
C PHE A 86 6.31 -22.22 6.43
N TYR A 87 7.47 -22.55 7.00
CA TYR A 87 8.54 -21.57 7.19
C TYR A 87 9.16 -21.31 5.82
N ASP A 88 8.63 -20.32 5.12
CA ASP A 88 9.05 -19.99 3.76
C ASP A 88 9.69 -18.60 3.71
N THR A 89 10.80 -18.47 2.97
CA THR A 89 11.42 -17.18 2.68
C THR A 89 10.44 -16.24 1.98
N TRP A 90 9.46 -16.79 1.26
CA TRP A 90 8.34 -16.04 0.70
C TRP A 90 7.50 -15.32 1.74
N CYS A 91 7.26 -15.93 2.91
CA CYS A 91 6.50 -15.29 4.00
C CYS A 91 7.25 -14.07 4.55
N LEU A 92 8.57 -14.20 4.76
CA LEU A 92 9.41 -13.08 5.19
C LEU A 92 9.40 -11.95 4.16
N TYR A 93 9.57 -12.28 2.87
CA TYR A 93 9.53 -11.31 1.78
C TYR A 93 8.20 -10.55 1.72
N GLN A 94 7.07 -11.26 1.83
CA GLN A 94 5.75 -10.64 1.85
C GLN A 94 5.56 -9.71 3.06
N GLY A 95 6.04 -10.13 4.24
CA GLY A 95 6.04 -9.28 5.43
C GLY A 95 6.82 -7.99 5.19
N CYS A 96 8.06 -8.09 4.70
CA CYS A 96 8.89 -6.91 4.39
C CYS A 96 8.22 -5.98 3.37
N MET A 97 7.68 -6.53 2.27
CA MET A 97 6.97 -5.75 1.25
C MET A 97 5.73 -5.04 1.81
N SER A 98 4.98 -5.72 2.69
CA SER A 98 3.80 -5.14 3.34
C SER A 98 4.17 -3.99 4.27
N TYR A 99 5.24 -4.13 5.07
CA TYR A 99 5.73 -3.06 5.94
C TYR A 99 6.24 -1.85 5.16
N MET A 100 7.04 -2.07 4.10
CA MET A 100 7.55 -0.98 3.25
C MET A 100 6.40 -0.21 2.57
N SER A 101 5.41 -0.93 2.05
CA SER A 101 4.27 -0.30 1.36
C SER A 101 3.35 0.48 2.31
N VAL A 102 3.15 0.03 3.55
CA VAL A 102 2.49 0.84 4.60
C VAL A 102 3.29 2.11 4.92
N GLY A 103 4.62 2.00 5.02
CA GLY A 103 5.50 3.15 5.22
C GLY A 103 5.30 4.21 4.14
N LEU A 104 5.36 3.77 2.88
CA LEU A 104 5.14 4.62 1.72
C LEU A 104 3.75 5.30 1.72
N GLN A 105 2.70 4.57 2.05
CA GLN A 105 1.33 5.10 2.18
C GLN A 105 1.26 6.20 3.25
N ASN A 106 1.82 5.95 4.43
CA ASN A 106 1.85 6.92 5.53
C ASN A 106 2.66 8.17 5.20
N TYR A 107 3.82 8.02 4.55
CA TYR A 107 4.60 9.17 4.08
C TYR A 107 3.85 10.00 3.05
N SER A 108 3.04 9.37 2.18
CA SER A 108 2.19 10.08 1.24
C SER A 108 1.16 10.97 1.94
N TYR A 109 0.53 10.48 3.01
CA TYR A 109 -0.39 11.29 3.83
C TYR A 109 0.32 12.39 4.61
N LEU A 110 1.55 12.14 5.09
CA LEU A 110 2.37 13.16 5.72
C LEU A 110 2.69 14.30 4.75
N LEU A 111 3.05 14.00 3.50
CA LEU A 111 3.29 15.00 2.47
C LEU A 111 2.04 15.86 2.20
N HIS A 112 0.84 15.26 2.17
CA HIS A 112 -0.42 16.01 2.07
C HIS A 112 -0.60 16.97 3.23
N ALA A 113 -0.40 16.49 4.46
CA ALA A 113 -0.58 17.29 5.66
C ALA A 113 0.38 18.48 5.68
N ILE A 114 1.66 18.26 5.36
CA ILE A 114 2.68 19.30 5.27
C ILE A 114 2.33 20.31 4.17
N TYR A 115 1.94 19.84 2.98
CA TYR A 115 1.57 20.73 1.88
C TYR A 115 0.39 21.64 2.23
N ARG A 116 -0.69 21.07 2.81
CA ARG A 116 -1.85 21.84 3.26
C ARG A 116 -1.47 22.85 4.33
N TYR A 117 -0.67 22.44 5.31
CA TYR A 117 -0.18 23.34 6.36
C TYR A 117 0.60 24.53 5.77
N ILE A 118 1.55 24.29 4.87
CA ILE A 118 2.34 25.36 4.24
C ILE A 118 1.46 26.27 3.39
N SER A 119 0.53 25.71 2.61
CA SER A 119 -0.37 26.48 1.76
C SER A 119 -1.28 27.42 2.56
N THR A 120 -1.77 26.96 3.72
CA THR A 120 -2.65 27.76 4.59
C THR A 120 -1.89 28.78 5.44
N VAL A 121 -0.80 28.38 6.08
CA VAL A 121 -0.07 29.24 7.04
C VAL A 121 0.91 30.18 6.34
N TYR A 122 1.54 29.74 5.24
CA TYR A 122 2.57 30.48 4.51
C TYR A 122 2.23 30.61 3.02
N PRO A 123 1.11 31.27 2.66
CA PRO A 123 0.64 31.34 1.27
C PRO A 123 1.62 32.05 0.33
N THR A 124 2.46 32.95 0.86
CA THR A 124 3.46 33.70 0.07
C THR A 124 4.68 32.87 -0.32
N ARG A 125 4.87 31.68 0.26
CA ARG A 125 6.03 30.81 0.01
C ARG A 125 5.80 29.87 -1.19
N LEU A 126 5.70 30.45 -2.38
CA LEU A 126 5.39 29.73 -3.64
C LEU A 126 6.40 28.64 -4.02
N TYR A 127 7.65 28.73 -3.57
CA TYR A 127 8.69 27.74 -3.86
C TYR A 127 8.30 26.33 -3.39
N TYR A 128 7.83 26.20 -2.14
CA TYR A 128 7.38 24.93 -1.56
C TYR A 128 6.10 24.43 -2.23
N GLN A 129 5.32 25.32 -2.82
CA GLN A 129 4.12 24.96 -3.55
C GLN A 129 4.42 24.63 -5.01
N SER A 130 5.66 24.68 -5.48
CA SER A 130 5.99 24.44 -6.89
C SER A 130 5.94 22.95 -7.25
N PHE A 131 5.56 22.65 -8.50
CA PHE A 131 5.50 21.28 -9.02
C PHE A 131 6.84 20.55 -8.91
N ARG A 132 7.95 21.24 -9.22
CA ARG A 132 9.30 20.65 -9.16
C ARG A 132 9.68 20.21 -7.75
N PHE A 133 9.37 21.05 -6.75
CA PHE A 133 9.67 20.73 -5.36
C PHE A 133 8.81 19.57 -4.85
N GLN A 134 7.51 19.57 -5.17
CA GLN A 134 6.62 18.48 -4.77
C GLN A 134 7.00 17.15 -5.43
N MET A 135 7.37 17.15 -6.71
CA MET A 135 7.90 15.96 -7.37
C MET A 135 9.18 15.45 -6.73
N PHE A 136 10.11 16.35 -6.37
CA PHE A 136 11.33 15.95 -5.67
C PHE A 136 11.03 15.27 -4.33
N LEU A 137 10.11 15.84 -3.53
CA LEU A 137 9.69 15.25 -2.26
C LEU A 137 9.03 13.88 -2.46
N ILE A 138 8.12 13.76 -3.43
CA ILE A 138 7.51 12.47 -3.78
C ILE A 138 8.59 11.45 -4.13
N CYS A 139 9.48 11.74 -5.07
CA CYS A 139 10.56 10.82 -5.45
C CYS A 139 11.43 10.42 -4.24
N SER A 140 11.73 11.35 -3.33
CA SER A 140 12.50 11.03 -2.12
C SER A 140 11.77 10.06 -1.19
N THR A 141 10.43 10.18 -1.06
CA THR A 141 9.64 9.23 -0.26
C THR A 141 9.57 7.83 -0.85
N TRP A 142 9.64 7.69 -2.17
CA TRP A 142 9.65 6.37 -2.82
C TRP A 142 11.03 5.66 -2.75
N ILE A 143 12.11 6.43 -2.55
CA ILE A 143 13.46 5.87 -2.44
C ILE A 143 13.80 5.53 -0.99
N CYS A 144 13.41 6.40 -0.06
CA CYS A 144 13.82 6.32 1.35
C CYS A 144 12.73 5.78 2.30
N GLY A 145 11.47 5.72 1.85
CA GLY A 145 10.33 5.19 2.61
C GLY A 145 10.15 3.71 2.39
#